data_AF-A0A933CF47-F1
#
_entry.id   AF-A0A933CF47-F1
#
_cell.length_a   1.000
_cell.length_b   1.000
_cell.length_c   1.000
_cell.angle_alpha   90.00
_cell.angle_beta   90.00
_cell.angle_gamma   90.00
#
_symmetry.space_group_name_H-M   'P 1'
#
loop_
_entity.id
_entity.type
_entity.pdbx_description
1 polymer ?
#
loop_
_entity_poly.entity_id
_entity_poly.type
_entity_poly.pdbx_seq_one_letter_code
_entity_poly.pdbx_strand_id
1 'polypeptide(L)'
;MVGGFAMILHGCARGTMDLDLLIDPAPENVRRVKAALSVLPDNAVAEVEDTDVERYAVVRVADEVVVDLMGKAAGVPFEEVSRAAPRREIDGISIPYAGVEELIRTKNTVRPKDQHDLLFLRRKLRAC
;
A
#
# COMPACT_ATOMS: atom_id res chain seq x y z
N MET A 1 -1.82 -2.70 -3.46
CA MET A 1 -0.48 -2.49 -2.86
C MET A 1 0.05 -1.11 -3.24
N VAL A 2 0.62 -0.38 -2.29
CA VAL A 2 1.22 0.95 -2.52
C VAL A 2 2.65 0.99 -1.98
N GLY A 3 3.21 2.19 -1.80
CA GLY A 3 4.45 2.39 -1.06
C GLY A 3 5.65 1.60 -1.59
N GLY A 4 6.39 0.95 -0.68
CA GLY A 4 7.71 0.38 -0.97
C GLY A 4 7.69 -0.77 -1.99
N PHE A 5 6.77 -1.72 -1.83
CA PHE A 5 6.64 -2.83 -2.78
C PHE A 5 6.10 -2.38 -4.13
N ALA A 6 5.20 -1.39 -4.19
CA ALA A 6 4.76 -0.84 -5.48
C ALA A 6 5.93 -0.20 -6.25
N MET A 7 6.89 0.45 -5.56
CA MET A 7 8.14 0.92 -6.18
C MET A 7 8.94 -0.23 -6.80
N ILE A 8 9.08 -1.36 -6.09
CA ILE A 8 9.76 -2.56 -6.61
C ILE A 8 9.05 -3.07 -7.87
N LEU A 9 7.71 -3.15 -7.85
CA LEU A 9 6.93 -3.61 -9.01
C LEU A 9 7.09 -2.72 -10.25
N HIS A 10 7.40 -1.44 -10.06
CA HIS A 10 7.77 -0.53 -11.15
C HIS A 10 9.22 -0.67 -11.61
N GLY A 11 10.03 -1.52 -10.96
CA GLY A 11 11.43 -1.79 -11.29
C GLY A 11 12.44 -0.97 -10.48
N CYS A 12 12.02 -0.34 -9.39
CA CYS A 12 12.94 0.38 -8.51
C CYS A 12 13.66 -0.61 -7.59
N ALA A 13 14.96 -0.81 -7.81
CA ALA A 13 15.78 -1.69 -7.00
C ALA A 13 16.08 -1.08 -5.62
N ARG A 14 15.18 -1.31 -4.65
CA ARG A 14 15.34 -0.91 -3.23
C ARG A 14 14.63 -1.87 -2.28
N GLY A 15 15.04 -1.91 -1.01
CA GLY A 15 14.41 -2.72 0.05
C GLY A 15 13.33 -1.98 0.87
N THR A 16 12.37 -2.73 1.43
CA THR A 16 11.34 -2.28 2.41
C THR A 16 11.20 -3.33 3.48
N MET A 17 10.63 -2.93 4.61
CA MET A 17 10.40 -3.82 5.75
C MET A 17 8.91 -4.05 6.04
N ASP A 18 8.04 -3.38 5.29
CA ASP A 18 6.61 -3.28 5.51
C ASP A 18 5.83 -3.41 4.19
N LEU A 19 4.62 -3.95 4.29
CA LEU A 19 3.64 -4.03 3.21
C LEU A 19 2.63 -2.89 3.35
N ASP A 20 2.59 -1.97 2.39
CA ASP A 20 1.58 -0.91 2.36
C ASP A 20 0.33 -1.35 1.57
N LEU A 21 -0.80 -1.48 2.26
CA LEU A 21 -2.10 -1.82 1.65
C LEU A 21 -3.08 -0.65 1.76
N LEU A 22 -3.41 -0.09 0.60
CA LEU A 22 -4.58 0.77 0.45
C LEU A 22 -5.81 -0.11 0.23
N ILE A 23 -6.80 0.00 1.12
CA ILE A 23 -8.01 -0.82 1.14
C ILE A 23 -9.26 0.05 1.26
N ASP A 24 -10.41 -0.48 0.85
CA ASP A 24 -11.71 0.11 1.15
C ASP A 24 -11.90 0.15 2.68
N PRO A 25 -12.13 1.33 3.29
CA PRO A 25 -12.26 1.48 4.74
C PRO A 25 -13.62 1.00 5.28
N ALA A 26 -14.55 0.57 4.43
CA ALA A 26 -15.83 0.04 4.86
C ALA A 26 -15.61 -1.13 5.86
N PRO A 27 -16.31 -1.13 7.02
CA PRO A 27 -16.13 -2.15 8.07
C PRO A 27 -16.19 -3.60 7.56
N GLU A 28 -17.06 -3.86 6.57
CA GLU A 28 -17.17 -5.18 5.94
C GLU A 28 -15.88 -5.59 5.20
N ASN A 29 -15.24 -4.66 4.50
CA ASN A 29 -13.97 -4.96 3.83
C ASN A 29 -12.82 -5.10 4.85
N VAL A 30 -12.81 -4.28 5.90
CA VAL A 30 -11.83 -4.39 6.99
C VAL A 30 -11.91 -5.76 7.66
N ARG A 31 -13.11 -6.30 7.92
CA ARG A 31 -13.29 -7.67 8.42
C ARG A 31 -12.68 -8.74 7.52
N ARG A 32 -12.86 -8.62 6.19
CA ARG A 32 -12.25 -9.56 5.23
C ARG A 32 -10.72 -9.49 5.25
N VAL A 33 -10.16 -8.28 5.33
CA VAL A 33 -8.71 -8.08 5.46
C VAL A 33 -8.19 -8.65 6.77
N LYS A 34 -8.90 -8.43 7.89
CA LYS A 34 -8.58 -9.04 9.19
C LYS A 34 -8.55 -10.57 9.10
N ALA A 35 -9.56 -11.19 8.49
CA ALA A 35 -9.59 -12.64 8.29
C ALA A 35 -8.45 -13.16 7.39
N ALA A 36 -7.99 -12.37 6.42
CA ALA A 36 -6.84 -12.74 5.59
C ALA A 36 -5.52 -12.62 6.35
N LEU A 37 -5.38 -11.63 7.23
CA LEU A 37 -4.18 -11.39 8.04
C LEU A 37 -4.10 -12.29 9.28
N SER A 38 -5.21 -12.89 9.73
CA SER A 38 -5.24 -13.76 10.92
C SER A 38 -4.51 -15.10 10.73
N VAL A 39 -3.96 -15.36 9.54
CA VAL A 39 -3.08 -16.50 9.27
C VAL A 39 -1.68 -16.30 9.85
N LEU A 40 -1.33 -15.07 10.21
CA LEU A 40 -0.02 -14.74 10.79
C LEU A 40 0.06 -15.21 12.25
N PRO A 41 1.25 -15.62 12.74
CA PRO A 41 1.40 -16.33 14.01
C PRO A 41 0.90 -15.57 15.25
N ASP A 42 1.17 -14.27 15.35
CA ASP A 42 0.77 -13.49 16.52
C ASP A 42 -0.70 -13.06 16.45
N ASN A 43 -1.31 -13.14 15.25
CA ASN A 43 -2.64 -12.67 14.95
C ASN A 43 -2.86 -11.22 15.44
N ALA A 44 -1.86 -10.37 15.29
CA ALA A 44 -1.87 -8.99 15.79
C ALA A 44 -3.03 -8.16 15.22
N VAL A 45 -3.55 -8.57 14.06
CA VAL A 45 -4.71 -7.96 13.41
C VAL A 45 -6.02 -8.08 14.23
N ALA A 46 -6.07 -8.99 15.21
CA ALA A 46 -7.22 -9.15 16.09
C ALA A 46 -7.49 -7.89 16.95
N GLU A 47 -6.46 -7.08 17.21
CA GLU A 47 -6.57 -5.82 17.97
C GLU A 47 -7.11 -4.65 17.13
N VAL A 48 -7.19 -4.80 15.81
CA VAL A 48 -7.70 -3.76 14.90
C VAL A 48 -9.22 -3.74 14.94
N GLU A 49 -9.82 -2.60 15.26
CA GLU A 49 -11.26 -2.42 15.18
C GLU A 49 -11.71 -2.26 13.72
N ASP A 50 -12.93 -2.69 13.40
CA ASP A 50 -13.45 -2.65 12.02
C ASP A 50 -13.56 -1.22 11.46
N THR A 51 -13.54 -0.20 12.33
CA THR A 51 -13.61 1.22 11.98
C THR A 51 -12.25 1.93 11.94
N ASP A 52 -11.15 1.28 12.34
CA ASP A 52 -9.88 1.96 12.55
C ASP A 52 -9.30 2.52 11.26
N VAL A 53 -9.47 1.83 10.14
CA VAL A 53 -8.96 2.24 8.82
C VAL A 53 -9.67 3.51 8.31
N GLU A 54 -10.91 3.74 8.74
CA GLU A 54 -11.65 4.98 8.47
C GLU A 54 -11.19 6.12 9.40
N ARG A 55 -10.89 5.80 10.66
CA ARG A 55 -10.57 6.77 11.72
C ARG A 55 -9.13 7.27 11.68
N TYR A 56 -8.18 6.38 11.37
CA TYR A 56 -6.76 6.66 11.42
C TYR A 56 -6.17 6.78 10.02
N ALA A 57 -5.15 7.63 9.88
CA ALA A 57 -4.46 7.79 8.60
C ALA A 57 -3.75 6.50 8.16
N VAL A 58 -3.18 5.78 9.13
CA VAL A 58 -2.53 4.48 8.96
C VAL A 58 -2.84 3.64 10.19
N VAL A 59 -3.24 2.39 9.97
CA VAL A 59 -3.34 1.37 11.02
C VAL A 59 -2.23 0.36 10.77
N ARG A 60 -1.31 0.23 11.72
CA ARG A 60 -0.17 -0.68 11.59
C ARG A 60 -0.45 -1.99 12.31
N VAL A 61 -0.34 -3.08 11.58
CA VAL A 61 -0.40 -4.46 12.09
C VAL A 61 1.03 -4.98 12.12
N ALA A 62 1.58 -5.19 13.31
CA ALA A 62 2.96 -5.66 13.50
C ALA A 62 2.95 -7.11 14.00
N ASP A 63 3.10 -8.04 13.06
CA ASP A 63 3.19 -9.49 13.28
C ASP A 63 4.53 -9.98 12.66
N GLU A 64 4.66 -11.27 12.32
CA GLU A 64 5.80 -11.82 11.57
C GLU A 64 6.11 -11.01 10.29
N VAL A 65 5.07 -10.39 9.69
CA VAL A 65 5.21 -9.34 8.69
C VAL A 65 4.50 -8.06 9.15
N VAL A 66 5.11 -6.90 8.87
CA VAL A 66 4.50 -5.60 9.17
C VAL A 66 3.61 -5.17 7.99
N VAL A 67 2.35 -4.89 8.27
CA VAL A 67 1.36 -4.43 7.29
C VAL A 67 0.77 -3.10 7.72
N ASP A 68 0.89 -2.10 6.86
CA ASP A 68 0.24 -0.80 7.03
C ASP A 68 -1.06 -0.77 6.22
N LEU A 69 -2.19 -0.62 6.91
CA LEU A 69 -3.52 -0.49 6.33
C LEU A 69 -3.91 0.99 6.24
N MET A 70 -4.40 1.41 5.08
CA MET A 70 -4.82 2.80 4.84
C MET A 70 -6.13 2.82 4.05
N GLY A 71 -7.04 3.74 4.39
CA GLY A 71 -8.23 4.04 3.57
C GLY A 71 -7.96 5.06 2.46
N LYS A 72 -6.87 5.84 2.57
CA LYS A 72 -6.49 6.91 1.64
C LYS A 72 -4.98 6.93 1.40
N ALA A 73 -4.57 7.22 0.17
CA ALA A 73 -3.16 7.42 -0.19
C ALA A 73 -2.95 8.88 -0.62
N ALA A 74 -2.11 9.63 0.11
CA ALA A 74 -1.91 11.07 -0.12
C ALA A 74 -3.22 11.88 -0.18
N GLY A 75 -4.20 11.52 0.66
CA GLY A 75 -5.53 12.13 0.69
C GLY A 75 -6.52 11.60 -0.36
N VAL A 76 -6.06 10.76 -1.30
CA VAL A 76 -6.90 10.17 -2.35
C VAL A 76 -7.57 8.89 -1.84
N PRO A 77 -8.91 8.74 -1.93
CA PRO A 77 -9.63 7.54 -1.51
C PRO A 77 -9.24 6.27 -2.28
N PHE A 78 -9.40 5.11 -1.64
CA PHE A 78 -9.18 3.80 -2.25
C PHE A 78 -9.90 3.64 -3.60
N GLU A 79 -11.15 4.08 -3.73
CA GLU A 79 -11.97 3.90 -4.93
C GLU A 79 -11.43 4.65 -6.14
N GLU A 80 -10.70 5.75 -5.92
CA GLU A 80 -10.08 6.51 -7.01
C GLU A 80 -8.77 5.84 -7.44
N VAL A 81 -7.91 5.48 -6.48
CA VAL A 81 -6.62 4.82 -6.76
C VAL A 81 -6.80 3.44 -7.39
N SER A 82 -7.83 2.69 -6.98
CA SER A 82 -8.03 1.31 -7.42
C SER A 82 -8.55 1.16 -8.85
N ARG A 83 -9.26 2.16 -9.40
CA ARG A 83 -9.89 2.07 -10.75
C ARG A 83 -8.91 1.85 -11.88
N ALA A 84 -7.74 2.51 -11.81
CA ALA A 84 -6.74 2.50 -12.87
C ALA A 84 -5.46 1.75 -12.45
N ALA A 85 -5.51 0.99 -11.34
CA ALA A 85 -4.34 0.32 -10.80
C ALA A 85 -3.80 -0.73 -11.80
N PRO A 86 -2.53 -0.62 -12.25
CA PRO A 86 -1.89 -1.70 -12.98
C PRO A 86 -1.85 -2.98 -12.13
N ARG A 87 -1.71 -4.11 -12.83
CA ARG A 87 -1.65 -5.45 -12.21
C ARG A 87 -0.35 -6.13 -12.58
N ARG A 88 0.23 -6.83 -11.62
CA ARG A 88 1.38 -7.71 -11.81
C ARG A 88 0.99 -9.11 -11.37
N GLU A 89 1.26 -10.10 -12.19
CA GLU A 89 1.11 -11.50 -11.82
C GLU A 89 2.37 -11.98 -11.11
N ILE A 90 2.20 -12.59 -9.93
CA ILE A 90 3.26 -13.22 -9.14
C ILE A 90 2.68 -14.53 -8.61
N ASP A 91 3.31 -15.66 -8.92
CA ASP A 91 2.86 -17.00 -8.50
C ASP A 91 1.38 -17.28 -8.81
N GLY A 92 0.90 -16.82 -9.98
CA GLY A 92 -0.49 -16.95 -10.41
C GLY A 92 -1.48 -15.99 -9.71
N ILE A 93 -1.00 -15.13 -8.81
CA ILE A 93 -1.80 -14.14 -8.11
C ILE A 93 -1.65 -12.78 -8.81
N SER A 94 -2.77 -12.22 -9.26
CA SER A 94 -2.82 -10.87 -9.84
C SER A 94 -2.84 -9.82 -8.73
N ILE A 95 -1.72 -9.12 -8.53
CA ILE A 95 -1.56 -8.08 -7.51
C ILE A 95 -1.81 -6.70 -8.11
N PRO A 96 -2.87 -5.98 -7.70
CA PRO A 96 -3.05 -4.58 -8.07
C PRO A 96 -2.10 -3.68 -7.27
N TYR A 97 -1.48 -2.71 -7.94
CA TYR A 97 -0.55 -1.78 -7.31
C TYR A 97 -0.71 -0.35 -7.83
N ALA A 98 -0.33 0.64 -7.01
CA ALA A 98 -0.43 2.04 -7.39
C ALA A 98 0.39 2.35 -8.66
N GLY A 99 -0.19 3.16 -9.54
CA GLY A 99 0.48 3.67 -10.74
C GLY A 99 1.59 4.67 -10.40
N VAL A 100 2.34 5.07 -11.43
CA VAL A 100 3.49 5.96 -11.27
C VAL A 100 3.04 7.34 -10.73
N GLU A 101 1.93 7.86 -11.23
CA GLU A 101 1.41 9.17 -10.82
C GLU A 101 0.93 9.17 -9.36
N GLU A 102 0.20 8.13 -8.95
CA GLU A 102 -0.25 7.96 -7.56
C GLU A 102 0.95 7.83 -6.62
N LEU A 103 1.98 7.07 -7.00
CA LEU A 103 3.19 6.95 -6.21
C LEU A 103 3.91 8.29 -6.08
N ILE A 104 4.00 9.10 -7.14
CA ILE A 104 4.58 10.46 -7.06
C ILE A 104 3.86 11.30 -6.01
N ARG A 105 2.51 11.24 -5.97
CA ARG A 105 1.72 11.97 -4.96
C ARG A 105 2.08 11.52 -3.54
N THR A 106 2.18 10.21 -3.29
CA THR A 106 2.51 9.67 -1.95
C THR A 106 3.94 9.93 -1.50
N LYS A 107 4.86 10.18 -2.43
CA LYS A 107 6.29 10.38 -2.16
C LYS A 107 6.68 11.85 -2.07
N ASN A 108 5.73 12.78 -2.15
CA ASN A 108 5.99 14.19 -1.95
C ASN A 108 6.11 14.54 -0.45
N THR A 109 7.16 14.04 0.20
CA THR A 109 7.44 14.23 1.64
C THR A 109 8.87 14.73 1.87
N VAL A 110 9.21 15.00 3.13
CA VAL A 110 10.57 15.41 3.54
C VAL A 110 11.54 14.23 3.71
N ARG A 111 11.10 12.97 3.55
CA ARG A 111 11.93 11.79 3.81
C ARG A 111 12.99 11.63 2.70
N PRO A 112 14.29 11.45 3.02
CA PRO A 112 15.34 11.26 2.01
C PRO A 112 15.07 10.12 1.03
N LYS A 113 14.54 8.98 1.52
CA LYS A 113 14.18 7.84 0.66
C LYS A 113 13.12 8.21 -0.40
N ASP A 114 12.17 9.07 -0.04
CA ASP A 114 11.11 9.47 -0.96
C ASP A 114 11.65 10.40 -2.05
N GLN A 115 12.74 11.17 -1.80
CA GLN A 115 13.41 11.95 -2.85
C GLN A 115 14.02 11.06 -3.93
N HIS A 116 14.64 9.95 -3.54
CA HIS A 116 15.15 8.95 -4.48
C HIS A 116 14.01 8.27 -5.26
N ASP A 117 12.92 7.91 -4.57
CA ASP A 117 11.73 7.33 -5.21
C ASP A 117 11.14 8.31 -6.25
N LEU A 118 11.03 9.60 -5.92
CA LEU A 118 10.54 10.63 -6.84
C LEU A 118 11.43 10.78 -8.08
N LEU A 119 12.76 10.74 -7.94
CA LEU A 119 13.68 10.80 -9.08
C LEU A 119 13.46 9.61 -10.03
N PHE A 120 13.31 8.41 -9.48
CA PHE A 120 13.01 7.20 -10.27
C PHE A 120 11.67 7.32 -10.98
N LEU A 121 10.59 7.67 -10.25
CA LEU A 121 9.24 7.74 -10.79
C LEU A 121 9.12 8.81 -11.88
N ARG A 122 9.72 9.99 -11.69
CA ARG A 122 9.72 11.06 -12.70
C ARG A 122 10.46 10.68 -13.98
N ARG A 123 11.52 9.88 -13.89
CA ARG A 123 12.20 9.32 -15.07
C ARG A 123 11.32 8.31 -15.79
N LYS A 124 10.66 7.42 -15.03
CA LYS A 124 9.75 6.41 -15.58
C LYS A 124 8.56 7.06 -16.30
N LEU A 125 7.95 8.09 -15.71
CA LEU A 125 6.83 8.81 -16.32
C LEU A 125 7.17 9.48 -17.65
N ARG A 126 8.43 9.93 -17.84
CA ARG A 126 8.90 10.53 -19.10
C ARG A 126 9.25 9.51 -20.19
N ALA A 127 9.38 8.24 -19.82
CA ALA A 127 9.76 7.16 -20.72
C ALA A 127 8.56 6.35 -21.23
N CYS A 128 7.36 6.64 -20.71
CA CYS A 128 6.07 6.17 -21.23
C CYS A 128 5.51 7.17 -22.23
#